data_AF-A0A182RSH6-F1
#
_entry.id   AF-A0A182RSH6-F1
#
_cell.length_a   1.000
_cell.length_b   1.000
_cell.length_c   1.000
_cell.angle_alpha   90.00
_cell.angle_beta   90.00
_cell.angle_gamma   90.00
#
_symmetry.space_group_name_H-M   'P 1'
#
loop_
_entity.id
_entity.type
_entity.pdbx_description
1 polymer ?
#
loop_
_entity_poly.entity_id
_entity_poly.type
_entity_poly.pdbx_seq_one_letter_code
_entity_poly.pdbx_strand_id
1 'polypeptide(L)'
;MRELFEKYPNEITLLAVGPLTNLALLYKMFPETKDKIGALYILGGNRHGVGNTGLAAEFNFFRDPEAAHIVLNNSPMIVHVFPWETVLLQTFTTRWRFETFEQTTNPAIEVLNRVEYEVYAKEELWTPCDMYVAAIFLNSSILQSVQSYRAEVN
;
A
#
# COMPACT_ATOMS: atom_id res chain seq x y z
N MET A 1 5.42 8.23 -15.26
CA MET A 1 4.26 7.33 -15.09
C MET A 1 3.47 7.20 -16.39
N ARG A 2 2.85 8.28 -16.92
CA ARG A 2 2.12 8.26 -18.21
C ARG A 2 2.86 7.55 -19.34
N GLU A 3 4.08 7.98 -19.65
CA GLU A 3 4.87 7.45 -20.78
C GLU A 3 5.04 5.92 -20.74
N LEU A 4 5.16 5.33 -19.54
CA LEU A 4 5.27 3.88 -19.39
C LEU A 4 3.95 3.19 -19.74
N PHE A 5 2.81 3.71 -19.29
CA PHE A 5 1.50 3.17 -19.64
C PHE A 5 1.15 3.35 -21.12
N GLU A 6 1.65 4.41 -21.75
CA GLU A 6 1.52 4.60 -23.20
C GLU A 6 2.37 3.61 -23.99
N LYS A 7 3.57 3.30 -23.50
CA LYS A 7 4.49 2.37 -24.16
C LYS A 7 4.12 0.91 -23.98
N TYR A 8 3.56 0.55 -22.81
CA TYR A 8 3.22 -0.82 -22.42
C TYR A 8 1.77 -0.88 -21.91
N PRO A 9 0.78 -0.60 -22.78
CA PRO A 9 -0.61 -0.50 -22.37
C PRO A 9 -1.12 -1.84 -21.84
N ASN A 10 -1.73 -1.81 -20.65
CA ASN A 10 -2.28 -2.94 -19.93
C ASN A 10 -1.26 -3.99 -19.44
N GLU A 11 0.04 -3.73 -19.60
CA GLU A 11 1.10 -4.64 -19.15
C GLU A 11 1.65 -4.26 -17.76
N ILE A 12 1.47 -3.00 -17.35
CA ILE A 12 2.04 -2.49 -16.10
C ILE A 12 1.03 -2.61 -14.97
N THR A 13 1.43 -3.31 -13.92
CA THR A 13 0.75 -3.29 -12.63
C THR A 13 1.31 -2.18 -11.75
N LEU A 14 0.44 -1.38 -11.15
CA LEU A 14 0.81 -0.33 -10.22
C LEU A 14 0.56 -0.78 -8.77
N LEU A 15 1.62 -0.74 -7.95
CA LEU A 15 1.56 -0.88 -6.50
C LEU A 15 1.62 0.53 -5.88
N ALA A 16 0.49 1.04 -5.42
CA ALA A 16 0.39 2.33 -4.75
C ALA A 16 0.46 2.13 -3.23
N VAL A 17 1.67 2.26 -2.68
CA VAL A 17 1.96 2.09 -1.24
C VAL A 17 2.09 3.40 -0.47
N GLY A 18 1.78 4.53 -1.12
CA GLY A 18 1.77 5.86 -0.53
C GLY A 18 0.48 6.63 -0.86
N PRO A 19 0.39 7.93 -0.50
CA PRO A 19 -0.76 8.77 -0.87
C PRO A 19 -1.01 8.78 -2.38
N LEU A 20 -2.27 8.79 -2.77
CA LEU A 20 -2.71 8.55 -4.15
C LEU A 20 -2.60 9.78 -5.06
N THR A 21 -2.01 10.88 -4.59
CA THR A 21 -1.90 12.17 -5.29
C THR A 21 -1.40 12.02 -6.72
N ASN A 22 -0.33 11.26 -6.92
CA ASN A 22 0.27 11.07 -8.25
C ASN A 22 -0.69 10.37 -9.23
N LEU A 23 -1.47 9.40 -8.74
CA LEU A 23 -2.42 8.65 -9.56
C LEU A 23 -3.69 9.47 -9.84
N ALA A 24 -4.17 10.23 -8.85
CA ALA A 24 -5.28 11.16 -9.04
C ALA A 24 -4.93 12.25 -10.05
N LEU A 25 -3.72 12.81 -9.98
CA LEU A 25 -3.21 13.76 -10.97
C LEU A 25 -3.11 13.12 -12.36
N LEU A 26 -2.64 11.88 -12.48
CA LEU A 26 -2.64 11.15 -13.75
C LEU A 26 -4.05 11.03 -14.33
N TYR A 27 -5.03 10.62 -13.51
CA TYR A 27 -6.42 10.47 -13.95
C TYR A 27 -7.07 11.79 -14.39
N LYS A 28 -6.71 12.90 -13.75
CA LYS A 28 -7.24 14.23 -14.08
C LYS A 28 -6.57 14.84 -15.30
N MET A 29 -5.26 14.71 -15.42
CA MET A 29 -4.49 15.36 -16.49
C MET A 29 -4.47 14.54 -17.78
N PHE A 30 -4.53 13.21 -17.67
CA PHE A 30 -4.43 12.27 -18.80
C PHE A 30 -5.51 11.18 -18.66
N PRO A 31 -6.80 11.54 -18.76
CA PRO A 31 -7.90 10.62 -18.53
C PRO A 31 -7.89 9.40 -19.47
N GLU A 32 -7.30 9.52 -20.65
CA GLU A 32 -7.12 8.43 -21.61
C GLU A 32 -6.10 7.37 -21.17
N THR A 33 -5.20 7.73 -20.24
CA THR A 33 -4.14 6.83 -19.76
C THR A 33 -4.66 5.88 -18.68
N LYS A 34 -5.77 6.21 -17.99
CA LYS A 34 -6.32 5.35 -16.92
C LYS A 34 -6.72 3.96 -17.43
N ASP A 35 -7.17 3.88 -18.68
CA ASP A 35 -7.61 2.65 -19.35
C ASP A 35 -6.44 1.78 -19.81
N LYS A 36 -5.19 2.21 -19.58
CA LYS A 36 -3.96 1.51 -19.96
C LYS A 36 -3.21 0.92 -18.78
N ILE A 37 -3.76 1.03 -17.57
CA ILE A 37 -3.18 0.42 -16.37
C ILE A 37 -3.64 -1.04 -16.33
N GLY A 38 -2.69 -1.99 -16.27
CA GLY A 38 -3.01 -3.42 -16.31
C GLY A 38 -3.68 -3.91 -15.03
N ALA A 39 -3.16 -3.50 -13.87
CA ALA A 39 -3.77 -3.75 -12.56
C ALA A 39 -3.36 -2.67 -11.56
N LEU A 40 -4.22 -2.45 -10.56
CA LEU A 40 -3.99 -1.47 -9.51
C LEU A 40 -4.17 -2.10 -8.14
N TYR A 41 -3.11 -2.06 -7.35
CA TYR A 41 -3.06 -2.50 -5.96
C TYR A 41 -2.74 -1.30 -5.07
N ILE A 42 -3.54 -1.07 -4.04
CA ILE A 42 -3.43 0.09 -3.16
C ILE A 42 -3.23 -0.41 -1.72
N LEU A 43 -2.21 0.10 -1.03
CA LEU A 43 -2.16 0.05 0.42
C LEU A 43 -2.88 1.27 0.97
N GLY A 44 -3.99 1.04 1.65
CA GLY A 44 -4.60 2.09 2.44
C GLY A 44 -6.09 1.94 2.67
N GLY A 45 -6.63 2.88 3.41
CA GLY A 45 -7.98 2.83 3.92
C GLY A 45 -8.15 1.78 5.02
N ASN A 46 -9.35 1.70 5.56
CA ASN A 46 -9.76 0.69 6.52
C ASN A 46 -11.25 0.41 6.33
N ARG A 47 -11.71 -0.74 6.82
CA ARG A 47 -13.12 -1.17 6.73
C ARG A 47 -13.85 -1.03 8.06
N HIS A 48 -13.15 -1.31 9.16
CA HIS A 48 -13.75 -1.39 10.49
C HIS A 48 -13.78 -0.04 11.21
N GLY A 49 -13.30 1.03 10.58
CA GLY A 49 -13.20 2.36 11.20
C GLY A 49 -12.09 2.45 12.24
N VAL A 50 -11.16 1.48 12.27
CA VAL A 50 -9.98 1.51 13.13
C VAL A 50 -8.82 2.03 12.31
N GLY A 51 -8.48 3.30 12.54
CA GLY A 51 -7.38 3.97 11.85
C GLY A 51 -6.02 3.72 12.49
N ASN A 52 -4.95 3.98 11.73
CA ASN A 52 -3.60 4.22 12.27
C ASN A 52 -3.28 5.73 12.34
N THR A 53 -4.15 6.58 11.79
CA THR A 53 -4.05 8.03 11.79
C THR A 53 -5.39 8.64 12.19
N GLY A 54 -5.41 9.37 13.31
CA GLY A 54 -6.66 9.80 13.92
C GLY A 54 -7.52 8.62 14.39
N LEU A 55 -8.82 8.83 14.54
CA LEU A 55 -9.72 7.79 15.08
C LEU A 55 -10.07 6.70 14.05
N ALA A 56 -10.27 7.09 12.78
CA ALA A 56 -10.87 6.21 11.78
C ALA A 56 -10.20 6.26 10.41
N ALA A 57 -9.03 6.89 10.28
CA ALA A 57 -8.35 7.02 8.99
C ALA A 57 -7.06 6.20 8.95
N GLU A 58 -6.77 5.64 7.79
CA GLU A 58 -5.45 5.07 7.49
C GLU A 58 -4.57 6.16 6.89
N PHE A 59 -3.28 6.14 7.21
CA PHE A 59 -2.29 7.15 6.86
C PHE A 59 -2.33 7.58 5.39
N ASN A 60 -2.17 6.67 4.44
CA ASN A 60 -2.09 7.03 3.02
C ASN A 60 -3.36 7.74 2.53
N PHE A 61 -4.53 7.27 2.96
CA PHE A 61 -5.82 7.89 2.64
C PHE A 61 -6.02 9.21 3.39
N PHE A 62 -5.55 9.31 4.64
CA PHE A 62 -5.63 10.54 5.43
C PHE A 62 -4.75 11.66 4.87
N ARG A 63 -3.59 11.32 4.27
CA ARG A 63 -2.66 12.32 3.73
C ARG A 63 -3.21 13.03 2.49
N ASP A 64 -4.07 12.39 1.70
CA ASP A 64 -4.73 12.98 0.53
C ASP A 64 -6.08 12.27 0.25
N PRO A 65 -7.12 12.60 1.03
CA PRO A 65 -8.42 11.95 0.91
C PRO A 65 -9.11 12.30 -0.42
N GLU A 66 -8.88 13.49 -0.97
CA GLU A 66 -9.39 13.89 -2.27
C GLU A 66 -8.80 13.04 -3.39
N ALA A 67 -7.50 12.74 -3.36
CA ALA A 67 -6.89 11.83 -4.32
C ALA A 67 -7.44 10.40 -4.17
N ALA A 68 -7.62 9.91 -2.95
CA ALA A 68 -8.22 8.60 -2.71
C ALA A 68 -9.65 8.52 -3.26
N HIS A 69 -10.46 9.56 -3.02
CA HIS A 69 -11.80 9.70 -3.59
C HIS A 69 -11.77 9.71 -5.13
N ILE A 70 -10.86 10.47 -5.75
CA ILE A 70 -10.74 10.53 -7.21
C ILE A 70 -10.36 9.16 -7.78
N VAL A 71 -9.36 8.49 -7.23
CA VAL A 71 -8.90 7.20 -7.74
C VAL A 71 -10.01 6.16 -7.64
N LEU A 72 -10.60 5.98 -6.45
CA LEU A 72 -11.64 4.96 -6.25
C LEU A 72 -12.89 5.16 -7.11
N ASN A 73 -13.27 6.41 -7.40
CA ASN A 73 -14.44 6.70 -8.22
C ASN A 73 -14.17 6.75 -9.74
N ASN A 74 -12.91 6.88 -10.17
CA ASN A 74 -12.59 7.09 -11.60
C ASN A 74 -11.73 5.98 -12.22
N SER A 75 -11.27 4.98 -11.44
CA SER A 75 -10.60 3.80 -11.96
C SER A 75 -11.55 2.98 -12.86
N PRO A 76 -11.14 2.63 -14.10
CA PRO A 76 -11.96 1.83 -15.02
C PRO A 76 -11.91 0.33 -14.71
N MET A 77 -10.98 -0.12 -13.88
CA MET A 77 -10.80 -1.51 -13.46
C MET A 77 -11.22 -1.73 -12.01
N ILE A 78 -11.31 -3.00 -11.62
CA ILE A 78 -11.36 -3.38 -10.20
C ILE A 78 -10.05 -2.96 -9.54
N VAL A 79 -10.17 -2.19 -8.46
CA VAL A 79 -9.04 -1.78 -7.63
C VAL A 79 -8.88 -2.76 -6.47
N HIS A 80 -7.69 -3.33 -6.32
CA HIS A 80 -7.37 -4.19 -5.19
C HIS A 80 -6.86 -3.34 -4.03
N VAL A 81 -7.69 -3.17 -3.01
CA VAL A 81 -7.31 -2.43 -1.80
C VAL A 81 -6.85 -3.42 -0.74
N PHE A 82 -5.65 -3.20 -0.20
CA PHE A 82 -5.13 -3.81 1.01
C PHE A 82 -5.37 -2.83 2.16
N PRO A 83 -6.47 -2.99 2.89
CA PRO A 83 -6.78 -2.07 3.97
C PRO A 83 -5.88 -2.33 5.17
N TRP A 84 -5.84 -1.38 6.11
CA TRP A 84 -5.02 -1.42 7.32
C TRP A 84 -5.13 -2.74 8.08
N GLU A 85 -6.34 -3.32 8.13
CA GLU A 85 -6.60 -4.58 8.81
C GLU A 85 -5.80 -5.76 8.25
N THR A 86 -5.41 -5.72 6.98
CA THR A 86 -4.55 -6.76 6.38
C THR A 86 -3.22 -6.89 7.12
N VAL A 87 -2.68 -5.77 7.61
CA VAL A 87 -1.39 -5.69 8.30
C VAL A 87 -1.54 -6.09 9.77
N LEU A 88 -2.72 -5.87 10.36
CA LEU A 88 -2.99 -6.17 11.77
C LEU A 88 -3.12 -7.68 12.07
N LEU A 89 -3.38 -8.50 11.06
CA LEU A 89 -3.60 -9.94 11.25
C LEU A 89 -2.33 -10.74 11.56
N GLN A 90 -1.14 -10.16 11.33
CA GLN A 90 0.14 -10.81 11.52
C GLN A 90 1.04 -9.93 12.40
N THR A 91 1.23 -10.33 13.66
CA THR A 91 1.99 -9.55 14.63
C THR A 91 3.41 -10.08 14.77
N PHE A 92 4.37 -9.31 14.26
CA PHE A 92 5.79 -9.46 14.61
C PHE A 92 6.14 -8.43 15.67
N THR A 93 6.82 -8.84 16.74
CA THR A 93 7.33 -7.86 17.70
C THR A 93 8.54 -7.16 17.11
N THR A 94 8.71 -5.88 17.43
CA THR A 94 9.92 -5.13 17.09
C THR A 94 11.17 -5.83 17.62
N ARG A 95 11.07 -6.41 18.83
CA ARG A 95 12.14 -7.22 19.42
C ARG A 95 12.55 -8.39 18.52
N TRP A 96 11.58 -9.19 18.07
CA TRP A 96 11.87 -10.31 17.16
C TRP A 96 12.53 -9.82 15.87
N ARG A 97 12.05 -8.70 15.31
CA ARG A 97 12.61 -8.11 14.09
C ARG A 97 14.09 -7.73 14.27
N PHE A 98 14.47 -7.11 15.37
CA PHE A 98 15.89 -6.76 15.59
C PHE A 98 16.71 -7.99 15.97
N GLU A 99 16.30 -8.80 16.94
CA GLU A 99 17.07 -9.99 17.36
C GLU A 99 17.33 -10.97 16.21
N THR A 100 16.37 -11.13 15.28
CA THR A 100 16.51 -12.04 14.13
C THR A 100 17.56 -11.56 13.11
N PHE A 101 17.74 -10.24 12.98
CA PHE A 101 18.52 -9.63 11.91
C PHE A 101 19.67 -8.74 12.39
N GLU A 102 19.89 -8.65 13.70
CA GLU A 102 20.94 -7.83 14.33
C GLU A 102 22.33 -8.31 13.91
N GLN A 103 22.55 -9.63 13.95
CA GLN A 103 23.81 -10.26 13.56
C GLN A 103 23.73 -10.72 12.10
N THR A 104 23.91 -9.78 11.18
CA THR A 104 23.90 -10.02 9.74
C THR A 104 25.21 -9.57 9.10
N THR A 105 25.63 -10.28 8.05
CA THR A 105 26.70 -9.81 7.14
C THR A 105 26.15 -9.28 5.83
N ASN A 106 24.82 -9.23 5.67
CA ASN A 106 24.16 -8.76 4.47
C ASN A 106 24.01 -7.23 4.49
N PRO A 107 24.67 -6.49 3.56
CA PRO A 107 24.64 -5.03 3.54
C PRO A 107 23.25 -4.41 3.43
N ALA A 108 22.30 -5.10 2.77
CA ALA A 108 20.92 -4.59 2.66
C ALA A 108 20.22 -4.58 4.02
N ILE A 109 20.45 -5.61 4.84
CA ILE A 109 19.86 -5.72 6.17
C ILE A 109 20.52 -4.73 7.14
N GLU A 110 21.82 -4.44 6.98
CA GLU A 110 22.49 -3.40 7.78
C GLU A 110 21.84 -2.01 7.58
N VAL A 111 21.50 -1.66 6.33
CA VAL A 111 20.79 -0.41 6.03
C VAL A 111 19.40 -0.43 6.64
N LEU A 112 18.64 -1.53 6.47
CA LEU A 112 17.30 -1.66 7.05
C LEU A 112 17.33 -1.57 8.57
N ASN A 113 18.28 -2.21 9.25
CA ASN A 113 18.41 -2.14 10.70
C ASN A 113 18.59 -0.68 11.18
N ARG A 114 19.40 0.13 10.50
CA ARG A 114 19.60 1.54 10.87
C ARG A 114 18.32 2.36 10.70
N VAL A 115 17.63 2.22 9.57
CA VAL A 115 16.41 2.98 9.28
C VAL A 115 15.27 2.53 10.19
N GLU A 116 15.05 1.23 10.29
CA GLU A 116 13.96 0.67 11.07
C GLU A 116 14.17 0.85 12.57
N TYR A 117 15.41 0.94 13.06
CA TYR A 117 15.65 1.30 14.46
C TYR A 117 15.10 2.69 14.79
N GLU A 118 15.37 3.69 13.93
CA GLU A 118 14.84 5.04 14.13
C GLU A 118 13.30 5.09 14.07
N VAL A 119 12.69 4.23 13.26
CA VAL A 119 11.22 4.19 13.08
C VAL A 119 10.53 3.40 14.18
N TYR A 120 11.05 2.22 14.52
CA TYR A 120 10.35 1.22 15.33
C TYR A 120 10.92 1.01 16.73
N ALA A 121 12.08 1.59 17.11
CA ALA A 121 12.67 1.31 18.43
C ALA A 121 11.77 1.65 19.63
N LYS A 122 10.74 2.49 19.42
CA LYS A 122 9.75 2.85 20.44
C LYS A 122 8.39 2.16 20.25
N GLU A 123 8.23 1.41 19.17
CA GLU A 123 7.01 0.69 18.83
C GLU A 123 7.10 -0.76 19.32
N GLU A 124 6.00 -1.31 19.83
CA GLU A 124 5.96 -2.71 20.28
C GLU A 124 5.94 -3.69 19.10
N LEU A 125 5.33 -3.28 17.99
CA LEU A 125 5.10 -4.11 16.82
C LEU A 125 5.86 -3.58 15.60
N TRP A 126 6.44 -4.51 14.85
CA TRP A 126 7.01 -4.22 13.54
C TRP A 126 5.93 -4.43 12.49
N THR A 127 5.54 -3.36 11.79
CA THR A 127 4.43 -3.34 10.85
C THR A 127 4.89 -2.97 9.43
N PRO A 128 5.53 -3.87 8.69
CA PRO A 128 6.03 -3.61 7.35
C PRO A 128 4.88 -3.65 6.31
N CYS A 129 3.94 -2.71 6.41
CA CYS A 129 2.70 -2.70 5.62
C CYS A 129 2.91 -2.79 4.10
N ASP A 130 3.88 -2.03 3.58
CA ASP A 130 4.22 -2.02 2.15
C ASP A 130 4.72 -3.38 1.65
N MET A 131 5.43 -4.12 2.51
CA MET A 131 5.97 -5.43 2.17
C MET A 131 4.86 -6.46 1.97
N TYR A 132 3.75 -6.36 2.71
CA TYR A 132 2.60 -7.26 2.50
C TYR A 132 1.98 -7.08 1.11
N VAL A 133 1.84 -5.83 0.65
CA VAL A 133 1.31 -5.55 -0.69
C VAL A 133 2.24 -6.10 -1.77
N ALA A 134 3.55 -5.90 -1.61
CA ALA A 134 4.54 -6.47 -2.53
C ALA A 134 4.52 -8.01 -2.52
N ALA A 135 4.43 -8.63 -1.35
CA ALA A 135 4.39 -10.08 -1.20
C ALA A 135 3.15 -10.69 -1.87
N ILE A 136 1.98 -10.08 -1.69
CA ILE A 136 0.74 -10.54 -2.30
C ILE A 136 0.76 -10.34 -3.82
N PHE A 137 1.32 -9.23 -4.30
CA PHE A 137 1.51 -9.01 -5.72
C PHE A 137 2.39 -10.10 -6.36
N LEU A 138 3.49 -10.47 -5.69
CA LEU A 138 4.41 -11.51 -6.16
C LEU A 138 3.81 -12.92 -6.06
N ASN A 139 2.99 -13.17 -5.03
CA ASN A 139 2.37 -14.47 -4.81
C ASN A 139 0.96 -14.30 -4.24
N SER A 140 -0.03 -14.25 -5.13
CA SER A 140 -1.44 -14.10 -4.74
C SER A 140 -2.02 -15.31 -4.01
N SER A 141 -1.34 -16.48 -4.03
CA SER A 141 -1.83 -17.68 -3.32
C SER A 141 -1.81 -17.56 -1.80
N ILE A 142 -1.07 -16.58 -1.25
CA ILE A 142 -1.04 -16.32 0.20
C ILE A 142 -2.29 -15.58 0.70
N LEU A 143 -3.13 -15.07 -0.22
CA LEU A 143 -4.40 -14.45 0.13
C LEU A 143 -5.37 -15.48 0.68
N GLN A 144 -5.80 -15.28 1.92
CA GLN A 144 -6.78 -16.15 2.57
C GLN A 144 -8.22 -15.79 2.18
N SER A 145 -8.50 -14.50 1.98
CA SER A 145 -9.84 -14.03 1.60
C SER A 145 -9.78 -12.74 0.80
N VAL A 146 -10.71 -12.59 -0.14
CA VAL A 146 -10.92 -11.39 -0.94
C VAL A 146 -12.42 -11.15 -1.00
N GLN A 147 -12.85 -9.90 -0.79
CA GLN A 147 -14.25 -9.52 -0.79
C GLN A 147 -14.44 -8.23 -1.59
N SER A 148 -15.52 -8.15 -2.35
CA SER A 148 -15.82 -6.99 -3.20
C SER A 148 -16.69 -6.00 -2.44
N TYR A 149 -16.29 -4.72 -2.51
CA TYR A 149 -16.99 -3.61 -1.86
C TYR A 149 -17.15 -2.45 -2.83
N ARG A 150 -18.19 -1.65 -2.60
CA ARG A 150 -18.20 -0.27 -3.06
C ARG A 150 -17.49 0.57 -2.00
N ALA A 151 -16.35 1.16 -2.35
CA ALA A 151 -15.58 1.99 -1.45
C ALA A 151 -15.99 3.46 -1.60
N GLU A 152 -16.04 4.19 -0.49
CA GLU A 152 -16.27 5.63 -0.46
C GLU A 152 -15.27 6.27 0.50
N VAL A 153 -14.83 7.48 0.16
CA VAL A 153 -13.96 8.33 1.00
C VAL A 153 -14.71 9.65 1.18
N ASN A 154 -14.95 10.01 2.43
CA ASN A 154 -15.70 11.18 2.88
C ASN A 154 -14.76 12.27 3.39
#